data_AF-A0A4Q6A7X5-F1
#
_entry.id   AF-A0A4Q6A7X5-F1
#
_cell.length_a   1.000
_cell.length_b   1.000
_cell.length_c   1.000
_cell.angle_alpha   90.00
_cell.angle_beta   90.00
_cell.angle_gamma   90.00
#
_symmetry.space_group_name_H-M   'P 1'
#
loop_
_entity.id
_entity.type
_entity.pdbx_description
1 polymer ?
#
loop_
_entity_poly.entity_id
_entity_poly.type
_entity_poly.pdbx_seq_one_letter_code
_entity_poly.pdbx_strand_id
1 'polypeptide(L)'
;MKPFSLYHLFNDHFSALQAPLVETIVKTAAPDAIFLLGASVDHRRSESIFRAESPTARHVGECTVLVLLPELQGKGLHDWQEQIEVHCHAKLLPLTALVVRTDRFEDWLREK
;
A
#
# COMPACT_ATOMS: atom_id res chain seq x y z
N MET A 1 4.23 12.11 24.81
CA MET A 1 4.28 10.90 23.96
C MET A 1 5.30 11.14 22.86
N LYS A 2 6.36 10.32 22.77
CA LYS A 2 7.18 10.32 21.55
C LYS A 2 6.29 9.79 20.42
N PRO A 3 6.27 10.38 19.21
CA PRO A 3 5.54 9.80 18.10
C PRO A 3 6.12 8.40 17.90
N PHE A 4 5.32 7.38 18.16
CA PHE A 4 5.67 6.01 17.84
C PHE A 4 5.84 5.98 16.33
N SER A 5 7.08 6.03 15.88
CA SER A 5 7.38 5.84 14.48
C SER A 5 7.19 4.36 14.20
N LEU A 6 5.93 3.99 13.92
CA LEU A 6 5.50 2.67 13.48
C LEU A 6 6.41 2.16 12.35
N TYR A 7 7.01 3.07 11.58
CA TYR A 7 7.98 2.84 10.52
C TYR A 7 9.18 1.94 10.90
N HIS A 8 9.73 2.05 12.12
CA HIS A 8 10.90 1.22 12.50
C HIS A 8 10.54 -0.25 12.72
N LEU A 9 9.33 -0.50 13.25
CA LEU A 9 8.79 -1.85 13.42
C LEU A 9 8.19 -2.40 12.11
N PHE A 10 7.90 -1.50 11.16
CA PHE A 10 7.32 -1.80 9.86
C PHE A 10 8.34 -2.39 8.89
N ASN A 11 9.62 -2.06 9.02
CA ASN A 11 10.65 -2.40 8.03
C ASN A 11 10.71 -3.92 7.76
N ASP A 12 10.74 -4.74 8.82
CA ASP A 12 10.89 -6.18 8.67
C ASP A 12 9.60 -6.83 8.13
N HIS A 13 8.43 -6.41 8.62
CA HIS A 13 7.14 -6.98 8.18
C HIS A 13 6.73 -6.53 6.78
N PHE A 14 7.06 -5.31 6.39
CA PHE A 14 6.77 -4.78 5.06
C PHE A 14 7.75 -5.30 4.01
N SER A 15 8.98 -5.66 4.38
CA SER A 15 9.95 -6.23 3.44
C SER A 15 9.40 -7.43 2.67
N ALA A 16 8.63 -8.30 3.35
CA ALA A 16 7.99 -9.46 2.73
C ALA A 16 6.82 -9.10 1.80
N LEU A 17 6.14 -7.97 2.05
CA LEU A 17 4.98 -7.52 1.29
C LEU A 17 5.36 -6.61 0.11
N GLN A 18 6.48 -5.89 0.22
CA GLN A 18 6.90 -4.87 -0.73
C GLN A 18 7.05 -5.43 -2.14
N ALA A 19 7.78 -6.53 -2.30
CA ALA A 19 8.03 -7.12 -3.61
C ALA A 19 6.74 -7.61 -4.29
N PRO A 20 5.87 -8.42 -3.63
CA PRO A 20 4.59 -8.82 -4.20
C PRO A 20 3.67 -7.65 -4.55
N LEU A 21 3.63 -6.60 -3.71
CA LEU A 21 2.80 -5.42 -3.93
C LEU A 21 3.25 -4.67 -5.18
N VAL A 22 4.53 -4.35 -5.26
CA VAL A 22 5.11 -3.66 -6.42
C VAL A 22 4.90 -4.49 -7.69
N GLU A 23 5.17 -5.79 -7.64
CA GLU A 23 4.98 -6.68 -8.78
C GLU A 23 3.52 -6.70 -9.26
N THR A 24 2.56 -6.70 -8.34
CA THR A 24 1.13 -6.68 -8.67
C THR A 24 0.72 -5.36 -9.33
N ILE A 25 1.19 -4.23 -8.80
CA ILE A 25 0.89 -2.90 -9.38
C ILE A 25 1.55 -2.76 -10.76
N VAL A 26 2.81 -3.17 -10.89
CA VAL A 26 3.55 -3.11 -12.17
C VAL A 26 2.89 -3.95 -13.25
N LYS A 27 2.46 -5.18 -12.93
CA LYS A 27 1.73 -6.03 -13.88
C LYS A 27 0.36 -5.48 -14.27
N THR A 28 -0.27 -4.73 -13.36
CA THR A 28 -1.62 -4.19 -13.60
C THR A 28 -1.57 -2.94 -14.48
N ALA A 29 -0.68 -1.99 -14.17
CA ALA A 29 -0.76 -0.64 -14.71
C ALA A 29 0.55 -0.09 -15.33
N ALA A 30 1.67 -0.79 -15.23
CA ALA A 30 2.99 -0.36 -15.73
C ALA A 30 3.33 1.12 -15.36
N PRO A 31 3.38 1.45 -14.05
CA PRO A 31 3.59 2.82 -13.59
C PRO A 31 5.05 3.27 -13.75
N ASP A 32 5.24 4.59 -13.82
CA ASP A 32 6.56 5.21 -13.77
C ASP A 32 7.15 5.15 -12.36
N ALA A 33 6.30 5.34 -11.35
CA ALA A 33 6.69 5.33 -9.95
C ALA A 33 5.54 4.88 -9.03
N ILE A 34 5.93 4.27 -7.91
CA ILE A 34 5.02 3.87 -6.84
C ILE A 34 5.59 4.41 -5.53
N PHE A 35 4.80 5.20 -4.81
CA PHE A 35 5.16 5.73 -3.50
C PHE A 35 4.24 5.16 -2.43
N LEU A 36 4.83 4.59 -1.38
CA LEU A 36 4.08 4.21 -0.18
C LEU A 36 3.82 5.47 0.66
N LEU A 37 2.55 5.85 0.80
CA LEU A 37 2.16 7.04 1.58
C LEU A 37 1.91 6.69 3.05
N GLY A 38 1.39 5.48 3.31
CA GLY A 38 1.07 5.02 4.64
C GLY A 38 0.63 3.58 4.66
N ALA A 39 0.54 3.02 5.86
CA ALA A 39 0.01 1.69 6.09
C ALA A 39 -0.51 1.55 7.52
N SER A 40 -1.52 0.73 7.72
CA SER A 40 -2.07 0.37 9.03
C SER A 40 -1.46 -0.94 9.53
N VAL A 41 -1.30 -1.06 10.85
CA VAL A 41 -0.90 -2.30 11.51
C VAL A 41 -2.04 -2.78 12.37
N ASP A 42 -2.45 -4.02 12.15
CA ASP A 42 -3.35 -4.71 13.03
C ASP A 42 -2.57 -5.45 14.09
N HIS A 43 -3.00 -5.30 15.35
CA HIS A 43 -2.46 -6.02 16.48
C HIS A 43 -3.49 -7.04 16.97
N ARG A 44 -3.25 -8.32 16.68
CA ARG A 44 -4.13 -9.40 17.11
C ARG A 44 -3.52 -10.14 18.28
N ARG A 45 -4.23 -10.17 19.42
CA ARG A 45 -3.90 -11.01 20.57
C ARG A 45 -4.92 -12.14 20.63
N SER A 46 -4.44 -13.37 20.61
CA SER A 46 -5.30 -14.55 20.74
C SER A 46 -5.21 -15.07 22.17
N GLU A 47 -6.31 -14.99 22.91
CA GLU A 47 -6.41 -15.51 24.28
C GLU A 47 -7.12 -16.87 24.26
N SER A 48 -6.71 -17.77 25.15
CA SER A 48 -7.31 -19.10 25.28
C SER A 48 -7.54 -19.42 26.75
N ILE A 49 -8.71 -19.95 27.09
CA ILE A 49 -8.97 -20.46 28.45
C ILE A 49 -8.08 -21.66 28.82
N PHE A 50 -7.42 -22.28 27.83
CA PHE A 50 -6.54 -23.44 28.02
C PHE A 50 -5.05 -23.07 28.07
N ARG A 51 -4.68 -21.82 27.78
CA ARG A 51 -3.28 -21.36 27.80
C ARG A 51 -3.16 -20.01 28.50
N ALA A 52 -2.29 -19.94 29.50
CA ALA A 52 -1.98 -18.68 30.19
C ALA A 52 -1.27 -17.67 29.26
N GLU A 53 -0.52 -18.16 28.28
CA GLU A 53 0.16 -17.33 27.29
C GLU A 53 -0.78 -16.97 26.14
N SER A 54 -0.82 -15.69 25.79
CA SER A 54 -1.64 -15.17 24.70
C SER A 54 -0.74 -14.69 23.56
N PRO A 55 -0.54 -15.48 22.50
CA PRO A 55 0.30 -15.05 21.38
C PRO A 55 -0.22 -13.76 20.77
N THR A 56 0.70 -12.83 20.52
CA THR A 56 0.43 -11.57 19.82
C THR A 56 1.01 -11.64 18.42
N ALA A 57 0.18 -11.38 17.42
CA ALA A 57 0.58 -11.22 16.03
C ALA A 57 0.40 -9.76 15.62
N ARG A 58 1.34 -9.26 14.81
CA ARG A 58 1.23 -7.98 14.12
C ARG A 58 1.28 -8.25 12.64
N HIS A 59 0.32 -7.70 11.89
CA HIS A 59 0.34 -7.78 10.44
C HIS A 59 -0.06 -6.43 9.85
N VAL A 60 0.36 -6.19 8.61
CA VAL A 60 -0.13 -5.05 7.84
C VAL A 60 -1.61 -5.28 7.56
N GLY A 61 -2.45 -4.29 7.88
CA GLY A 61 -3.89 -4.35 7.64
C GLY A 61 -4.24 -3.79 6.26
N GLU A 62 -3.81 -2.55 6.02
CA GLU A 62 -4.08 -1.80 4.80
C GLU A 62 -2.84 -0.99 4.39
N CYS A 63 -2.66 -0.77 3.08
CA CYS A 63 -1.68 0.17 2.55
C CYS A 63 -2.37 1.32 1.78
N THR A 64 -1.75 2.50 1.80
CA THR A 64 -2.11 3.63 0.94
C THR A 64 -0.92 3.96 0.05
N VAL A 65 -1.12 3.94 -1.27
CA VAL A 65 -0.06 4.17 -2.26
C VAL A 65 -0.44 5.27 -3.24
N LEU A 66 0.56 6.02 -3.70
CA LEU A 66 0.47 6.89 -4.87
C LEU A 66 1.14 6.19 -6.06
N VAL A 67 0.41 6.07 -7.15
CA VAL A 67 0.87 5.43 -8.39
C VAL A 67 0.88 6.49 -9.49
N LEU A 68 2.05 6.70 -10.08
CA LEU A 68 2.23 7.62 -11.20
C LEU A 68 2.18 6.84 -12.51
N LEU A 69 1.25 7.22 -13.39
CA LEU A 69 1.11 6.62 -14.71
C LEU A 69 1.57 7.59 -15.80
N PRO A 70 2.35 7.13 -16.79
CA PRO A 70 2.77 7.97 -17.92
C PRO A 70 1.57 8.37 -18.77
N GLU A 71 0.66 7.43 -19.04
CA GLU A 71 -0.53 7.62 -19.87
C GLU A 71 -1.69 6.74 -19.37
N LEU A 72 -2.92 7.19 -19.58
CA LEU A 72 -4.13 6.51 -19.08
C LEU A 72 -4.70 5.47 -20.04
N GLN A 73 -4.11 5.29 -21.23
CA GLN A 73 -4.49 4.28 -22.22
C GLN A 73 -6.01 4.25 -22.55
N GLY A 74 -6.64 5.43 -22.58
CA GLY A 74 -8.08 5.56 -22.86
C GLY A 74 -9.03 5.20 -21.71
N LYS A 75 -8.51 4.84 -20.52
CA LYS A 75 -9.31 4.64 -19.30
C LYS A 75 -9.34 5.90 -18.43
N GLY A 76 -10.34 6.02 -17.56
CA GLY A 76 -10.35 7.04 -16.51
C GLY A 76 -9.33 6.76 -15.42
N LEU A 77 -8.93 7.80 -14.68
CA LEU A 77 -8.10 7.64 -13.48
C LEU A 77 -8.77 6.72 -12.46
N HIS A 78 -10.08 6.88 -12.26
CA HIS A 78 -10.88 6.04 -11.37
C HIS A 78 -10.83 4.57 -11.75
N ASP A 79 -10.92 4.24 -13.05
CA ASP A 79 -10.86 2.86 -13.51
C ASP A 79 -9.50 2.21 -13.18
N TRP A 80 -8.42 2.99 -13.29
CA TRP A 80 -7.09 2.53 -12.89
C TRP A 80 -6.95 2.35 -11.39
N GLN A 81 -7.52 3.26 -10.59
CA GLN A 81 -7.56 3.13 -9.13
C GLN A 81 -8.27 1.84 -8.75
N GLU A 82 -9.52 1.68 -9.19
CA GLU A 82 -10.32 0.48 -8.91
C GLU A 82 -9.62 -0.79 -9.38
N GLN A 83 -9.04 -0.79 -10.58
CA GLN A 83 -8.33 -1.96 -11.09
C GLN A 83 -7.13 -2.33 -10.21
N ILE A 84 -6.30 -1.37 -9.80
CA ILE A 84 -5.15 -1.61 -8.93
C ILE A 84 -5.61 -2.12 -7.56
N GLU A 85 -6.60 -1.47 -6.95
CA GLU A 85 -7.14 -1.83 -5.64
C GLU A 85 -7.71 -3.25 -5.63
N VAL A 86 -8.54 -3.59 -6.62
CA VAL A 86 -9.14 -4.93 -6.75
C VAL A 86 -8.07 -6.01 -6.92
N HIS A 87 -7.06 -5.78 -7.78
CA HIS A 87 -6.01 -6.77 -8.02
C HIS A 87 -5.11 -6.98 -6.79
N CYS A 88 -4.84 -5.92 -6.02
CA CYS A 88 -4.05 -6.01 -4.80
C CYS A 88 -4.86 -6.64 -3.66
N HIS A 89 -6.12 -6.26 -3.48
CA HIS A 89 -7.02 -6.84 -2.47
C HIS A 89 -7.22 -8.34 -2.68
N ALA A 90 -7.36 -8.78 -3.93
CA ALA A 90 -7.56 -10.20 -4.24
C ALA A 90 -6.32 -11.08 -3.96
N LYS A 91 -5.11 -10.51 -3.95
CA LYS A 91 -3.85 -11.27 -3.89
C LYS A 91 -3.05 -11.08 -2.61
N LEU A 92 -3.19 -9.94 -1.95
CA LEU A 92 -2.27 -9.50 -0.91
C LEU A 92 -3.00 -8.94 0.31
N LEU A 93 -3.55 -7.73 0.19
CA LEU A 93 -4.21 -7.01 1.28
C LEU A 93 -5.09 -5.88 0.72
N PRO A 94 -6.02 -5.33 1.53
CA PRO A 94 -6.64 -4.05 1.26
C PRO A 94 -5.62 -2.96 0.92
N LEU A 95 -5.88 -2.26 -0.18
CA LEU A 95 -5.03 -1.20 -0.70
C LEU A 95 -5.93 -0.04 -1.13
N THR A 96 -5.57 1.17 -0.71
CA THR A 96 -6.10 2.42 -1.25
C THR A 96 -5.08 2.99 -2.24
N ALA A 97 -5.46 3.17 -3.50
CA ALA A 97 -4.57 3.63 -4.57
C ALA A 97 -4.95 5.04 -5.04
N LEU A 98 -4.01 5.98 -4.91
CA LEU A 98 -4.10 7.29 -5.54
C LEU A 98 -3.36 7.24 -6.87
N VAL A 99 -4.12 7.23 -7.97
CA VAL A 99 -3.53 7.27 -9.32
C VAL A 99 -3.49 8.71 -9.84
N VAL A 100 -2.33 9.12 -10.32
CA VAL A 100 -2.10 10.44 -10.93
C VAL A 100 -1.26 10.27 -12.21
N ARG A 101 -1.44 11.15 -13.19
CA ARG A 101 -0.53 11.18 -14.35
C ARG A 101 0.80 11.79 -13.97
N THR A 102 1.90 11.22 -14.46
CA THR A 102 3.26 11.66 -14.13
C THR A 102 3.50 13.12 -14.52
N ASP A 103 3.08 13.53 -15.71
CA ASP A 103 3.21 14.92 -16.19
C ASP A 103 2.54 15.92 -15.24
N ARG A 104 1.29 15.63 -14.85
CA ARG A 104 0.52 16.48 -13.94
C ARG A 104 1.14 16.55 -12.55
N PHE A 105 1.70 15.43 -12.07
CA PHE A 105 2.40 15.41 -10.80
C PHE A 105 3.68 16.26 -10.82
N GLU A 106 4.45 16.19 -11.92
CA GLU A 106 5.63 17.04 -12.11
C GLU A 106 5.28 18.52 -12.17
N ASP A 107 4.19 18.89 -12.85
CA ASP A 107 3.72 20.28 -12.92
C ASP A 107 3.44 20.83 -11.51
N TRP A 108 2.74 20.07 -10.66
CA TRP A 108 2.49 20.47 -9.27
C TRP A 108 3.76 20.66 -8.43
N LEU A 109 4.83 19.94 -8.75
CA LEU A 109 6.11 20.11 -8.05
C LEU A 109 6.84 21.40 -8.48
N ARG A 110 6.59 21.89 -9.71
CA ARG A 110 7.20 23.09 -10.27
C ARG A 110 6.45 24.38 -9.89
N GLU A 111 5.17 24.30 -9.53
CA GLU A 111 4.34 25.43 -9.07
C GLU A 111 4.65 25.89 -7.62
N LYS A 112 5.80 25.51 -7.06
CA LYS A 112 6.23 25.88 -5.70
C LYS A 112 7.20 27.05 -5.65
#